data_AF-A0A7K3LKM4-F1
#
_entry.id   AF-A0A7K3LKM4-F1
#
_cell.length_a   1.000
_cell.length_b   1.000
_cell.length_c   1.000
_cell.angle_alpha   90.00
_cell.angle_beta   90.00
_cell.angle_gamma   90.00
#
_symmetry.space_group_name_H-M   'P 1'
#
loop_
_entity.id
_entity.type
_entity.pdbx_description
1 polymer ?
#
loop_
_entity_poly.entity_id
_entity_poly.type
_entity_poly.pdbx_seq_one_letter_code
_entity_poly.pdbx_strand_id
1 'polypeptide(L)'
;MTRAIDDIDTPTVSTVGGTGWAKAPDFSGDPERADRVHRATARDRDHYLRGGMTEIECRSCHACVMVKKTSPHHTSVQWNTAARARCDVLDEIRRIGGNPAMMRTCPRLSASIDHGVAEGIIPAESPEVDPDGYW
;
A
#
# COMPACT_ATOMS: atom_id res chain seq x y z
N MET A 1 -32.42 -38.34 34.32
CA MET A 1 -32.96 -37.38 33.34
C MET A 1 -31.79 -36.51 32.88
N THR A 2 -31.03 -36.98 31.90
CA THR A 2 -29.81 -36.30 31.41
C THR A 2 -30.20 -35.52 30.15
N ARG A 3 -30.06 -34.20 30.19
CA ARG A 3 -30.34 -33.28 29.06
C ARG A 3 -29.39 -33.61 27.89
N ALA A 4 -29.96 -33.81 26.71
CA ALA A 4 -29.24 -33.85 25.45
C ALA A 4 -28.66 -32.46 25.15
N ILE A 5 -27.43 -32.44 24.63
CA ILE A 5 -26.75 -31.25 24.15
C ILE A 5 -27.05 -31.24 22.64
N ASP A 6 -27.76 -30.23 22.16
CA ASP A 6 -28.08 -30.10 20.74
C ASP A 6 -26.77 -29.88 19.94
N ASP A 7 -26.55 -30.75 18.96
CA ASP A 7 -25.46 -30.67 17.99
C ASP A 7 -25.56 -29.35 17.20
N ILE A 8 -24.50 -28.54 17.29
CA ILE A 8 -24.34 -27.34 16.47
C ILE A 8 -24.01 -27.81 15.04
N ASP A 9 -24.99 -27.65 14.16
CA ASP A 9 -24.88 -27.93 12.73
C ASP A 9 -23.79 -27.04 12.10
N THR A 10 -22.62 -27.63 11.87
CA THR A 10 -21.49 -26.97 11.22
C THR A 10 -21.63 -27.18 9.72
N PRO A 11 -21.85 -26.13 8.91
CA PRO A 11 -22.03 -26.32 7.47
C PRO A 11 -20.74 -26.85 6.84
N THR A 12 -20.85 -28.02 6.24
CA THR A 12 -19.79 -28.68 5.47
C THR A 12 -19.57 -27.93 4.16
N VAL A 13 -18.46 -27.20 4.05
CA VAL A 13 -18.00 -26.64 2.78
C VAL A 13 -17.61 -27.79 1.87
N SER A 14 -18.44 -28.03 0.85
CA SER A 14 -18.13 -28.96 -0.22
C SER A 14 -17.17 -28.28 -1.19
N THR A 15 -15.92 -28.74 -1.20
CA THR A 15 -14.90 -28.36 -2.18
C THR A 15 -15.33 -28.84 -3.56
N VAL A 16 -15.89 -27.95 -4.38
CA VAL A 16 -16.00 -28.19 -5.82
C VAL A 16 -14.61 -27.92 -6.41
N GLY A 17 -13.99 -28.97 -6.94
CA GLY A 17 -12.64 -28.93 -7.48
C GLY A 17 -12.53 -28.01 -8.69
N GLY A 18 -11.79 -26.91 -8.53
CA GLY A 18 -11.30 -26.10 -9.64
C GLY A 18 -10.16 -26.80 -10.35
N THR A 19 -10.33 -27.09 -11.63
CA THR A 19 -9.30 -27.64 -12.53
C THR A 19 -8.27 -26.56 -12.86
N GLY A 20 -7.30 -26.34 -11.98
CA GLY A 20 -6.17 -25.47 -12.24
C GLY A 20 -5.51 -25.03 -10.94
N TRP A 21 -4.17 -25.07 -10.86
CA TRP A 21 -3.44 -24.54 -9.72
C TRP A 21 -3.69 -23.03 -9.63
N ALA A 22 -4.65 -22.63 -8.79
CA ALA A 22 -4.80 -21.28 -8.30
C ALA A 22 -4.38 -21.26 -6.83
N LYS A 23 -3.58 -20.26 -6.42
CA LYS A 23 -3.19 -20.10 -5.01
C LYS A 23 -4.38 -19.73 -4.10
N ALA A 24 -5.48 -19.28 -4.69
CA ALA A 24 -6.71 -18.93 -3.98
C ALA A 24 -7.92 -19.52 -4.73
N PRO A 25 -9.00 -19.89 -4.01
CA PRO A 25 -10.27 -20.29 -4.64
C PRO A 25 -10.86 -19.15 -5.48
N ASP A 26 -11.52 -19.49 -6.59
CA ASP A 26 -12.12 -18.49 -7.50
C ASP A 26 -13.52 -18.00 -7.08
N PHE A 27 -14.14 -18.67 -6.09
CA PHE A 27 -15.50 -18.39 -5.59
C PHE A 27 -16.57 -18.30 -6.69
N SER A 28 -16.35 -18.92 -7.85
CA SER A 28 -17.24 -18.82 -9.01
C SER A 28 -18.66 -19.35 -8.75
N GLY A 29 -18.82 -20.29 -7.82
CA GLY A 29 -20.11 -20.82 -7.37
C GLY A 29 -20.81 -20.00 -6.27
N ASP A 30 -20.21 -18.92 -5.79
CA ASP A 30 -20.74 -18.07 -4.70
C ASP A 30 -20.41 -16.59 -4.99
N PRO A 31 -21.26 -15.90 -5.79
CA PRO A 31 -21.02 -14.50 -6.17
C PRO A 31 -20.97 -13.54 -4.99
N GLU A 32 -21.78 -13.77 -3.94
CA GLU A 32 -21.78 -12.91 -2.76
C GLU A 32 -20.46 -13.01 -1.99
N ARG A 33 -19.89 -14.21 -1.89
CA ARG A 33 -18.57 -14.42 -1.31
C ARG A 33 -17.47 -13.80 -2.16
N ALA A 34 -17.54 -13.95 -3.47
CA ALA A 34 -16.61 -13.29 -4.39
C ALA A 34 -16.61 -11.77 -4.17
N ASP A 35 -17.79 -11.13 -4.11
CA ASP A 35 -17.94 -9.69 -3.86
C ASP A 35 -17.41 -9.25 -2.49
N ARG A 36 -17.62 -10.05 -1.44
CA ARG A 36 -17.03 -9.79 -0.11
C ARG A 36 -15.51 -9.82 -0.17
N VAL A 37 -14.92 -10.81 -0.84
CA VAL A 37 -13.46 -10.94 -0.98
C VAL A 37 -12.87 -9.80 -1.81
N HIS A 38 -13.52 -9.42 -2.91
CA HIS A 38 -13.10 -8.30 -3.75
C HIS A 38 -13.11 -6.98 -2.97
N ARG A 39 -14.16 -6.69 -2.19
CA ARG A 39 -14.22 -5.50 -1.34
C ARG A 39 -13.16 -5.50 -0.25
N ALA A 40 -12.95 -6.64 0.42
CA ALA A 40 -11.89 -6.77 1.42
C ALA A 40 -10.50 -6.54 0.80
N THR A 41 -10.21 -7.16 -0.35
CA THR A 41 -8.94 -6.98 -1.07
C THR A 41 -8.74 -5.53 -1.51
N ALA A 42 -9.79 -4.86 -1.97
CA ALA A 42 -9.72 -3.45 -2.35
C ALA A 42 -9.39 -2.56 -1.15
N ARG A 43 -10.02 -2.81 0.01
CA ARG A 43 -9.74 -2.10 1.28
C ARG A 43 -8.30 -2.34 1.74
N ASP A 44 -7.86 -3.60 1.79
CA ASP A 44 -6.50 -3.96 2.20
C ASP A 44 -5.46 -3.26 1.30
N ARG A 45 -5.69 -3.29 -0.02
CA ARG A 45 -4.80 -2.62 -0.98
C ARG A 45 -4.73 -1.12 -0.76
N ASP A 46 -5.86 -0.46 -0.51
CA ASP A 46 -5.89 0.99 -0.26
C ASP A 46 -5.12 1.33 1.02
N HIS A 47 -5.38 0.58 2.09
CA HIS A 47 -4.68 0.71 3.36
C HIS A 47 -3.15 0.55 3.20
N TYR A 48 -2.69 -0.55 2.59
CA TYR A 48 -1.25 -0.78 2.43
C TYR A 48 -0.55 0.21 1.50
N LEU A 49 -1.22 0.68 0.44
CA LEU A 49 -0.58 1.54 -0.56
C LEU A 49 -0.71 3.04 -0.27
N ARG A 50 -1.68 3.46 0.55
CA ARG A 50 -2.01 4.88 0.77
C ARG A 50 -2.28 5.24 2.24
N GLY A 51 -2.51 4.28 3.12
CA GLY A 51 -2.86 4.49 4.52
C GLY A 51 -1.84 5.33 5.29
N GLY A 52 -2.27 6.49 5.76
CA GLY A 52 -1.45 7.44 6.51
C GLY A 52 -0.33 8.09 5.69
N MET A 53 -0.43 8.10 4.35
CA MET A 53 0.50 8.82 3.48
C MET A 53 -0.03 10.22 3.15
N THR A 54 0.88 11.20 3.06
CA THR A 54 0.58 12.57 2.66
C THR A 54 1.16 12.83 1.27
N GLU A 55 0.39 13.50 0.41
CA GLU A 55 0.90 13.93 -0.89
C GLU A 55 1.89 15.09 -0.70
N ILE A 56 3.03 15.04 -1.40
CA ILE A 56 3.96 16.15 -1.47
C ILE A 56 4.49 16.32 -2.90
N GLU A 57 4.67 17.58 -3.26
CA GLU A 57 5.28 17.98 -4.52
C GLU A 57 6.78 18.27 -4.33
N CYS A 58 7.62 17.68 -5.18
CA CYS A 58 9.03 18.03 -5.22
C CYS A 58 9.19 19.49 -5.66
N ARG A 59 9.80 20.32 -4.81
CA ARG A 59 9.97 21.77 -5.06
C ARG A 59 10.92 22.11 -6.20
N SER A 60 11.66 21.14 -6.74
CA SER A 60 12.58 21.35 -7.85
C SER A 60 12.01 20.94 -9.21
N CYS A 61 11.29 19.81 -9.28
CA CYS A 61 10.81 19.25 -10.55
C CYS A 61 9.29 19.05 -10.59
N HIS A 62 8.56 19.43 -9.54
CA HIS A 62 7.10 19.36 -9.49
C HIS A 62 6.53 17.93 -9.64
N ALA A 63 7.31 16.92 -9.27
CA ALA A 63 6.84 15.54 -9.19
C ALA A 63 6.01 15.34 -7.91
N CYS A 64 4.75 14.94 -8.04
CA CYS A 64 3.85 14.66 -6.90
C CYS A 64 3.91 13.19 -6.49
N VAL A 65 4.26 12.94 -5.23
CA VAL A 65 4.41 11.59 -4.66
C VAL A 65 3.66 11.49 -3.33
N MET A 66 3.35 10.27 -2.90
CA MET A 66 2.84 10.03 -1.55
C MET A 66 3.97 9.65 -0.61
N VAL A 67 4.00 10.22 0.58
CA VAL A 67 5.09 10.04 1.56
C VAL A 67 4.54 9.75 2.94
N LYS A 68 5.21 8.85 3.66
CA LYS A 68 4.96 8.57 5.07
C LYS A 68 6.30 8.40 5.79
N LYS A 69 6.46 9.05 6.94
CA LYS A 69 7.56 8.77 7.87
C LYS A 69 7.07 7.71 8.84
N THR A 70 7.69 6.53 8.87
CA THR A 70 7.38 5.55 9.94
C THR A 70 8.23 5.81 11.17
N SER A 71 9.38 6.47 11.00
CA SER A 71 10.24 6.98 12.08
C SER A 71 11.05 8.18 11.56
N PRO A 72 11.78 8.90 12.43
CA PRO A 72 12.63 10.01 12.00
C PRO A 72 13.68 9.63 10.94
N HIS A 73 14.09 8.36 10.87
CA HIS A 73 15.08 7.87 9.90
C HIS A 73 14.51 6.99 8.78
N HIS A 74 13.25 6.57 8.87
CA HIS A 74 12.62 5.71 7.87
C HIS A 74 11.48 6.44 7.16
N THR A 75 11.58 6.50 5.83
CA THR A 75 10.64 7.22 4.96
C THR A 75 10.19 6.29 3.85
N SER A 76 8.88 6.05 3.76
CA SER A 76 8.26 5.37 2.63
C SER A 76 7.80 6.40 1.60
N VAL A 77 8.16 6.18 0.34
CA VAL A 77 7.81 7.07 -0.78
C VAL A 77 7.17 6.23 -1.88
N GLN A 78 5.93 6.54 -2.21
CA GLN A 78 5.21 5.91 -3.32
C GLN A 78 5.30 6.77 -4.56
N TRP A 79 5.97 6.22 -5.55
CA TRP A 79 6.10 6.83 -6.87
C TRP A 79 4.99 6.34 -7.79
N ASN A 80 4.40 7.27 -8.53
CA ASN A 80 3.52 6.97 -9.66
C ASN A 80 4.26 7.23 -10.99
N THR A 81 3.66 6.79 -12.10
CA THR A 81 4.24 6.93 -13.44
C THR A 81 4.50 8.40 -13.82
N ALA A 82 3.56 9.31 -13.51
CA ALA A 82 3.67 10.72 -13.84
C ALA A 82 4.84 11.40 -13.10
N ALA A 83 4.97 11.16 -11.80
CA ALA A 83 6.06 11.66 -10.97
C ALA A 83 7.43 11.16 -11.46
N ARG A 84 7.52 9.87 -11.83
CA ARG A 84 8.75 9.27 -12.37
C ARG A 84 9.17 9.86 -13.71
N ALA A 85 8.20 10.21 -14.56
CA ALA A 85 8.44 10.84 -15.85
C ALA A 85 8.87 12.31 -15.71
N ARG A 86 8.45 12.99 -14.64
CA ARG A 86 8.72 14.40 -14.40
C ARG A 86 10.03 14.69 -13.64
N CYS A 87 10.67 13.66 -13.08
CA CYS A 87 11.85 13.85 -12.25
C CYS A 87 13.16 13.94 -13.06
N ASP A 88 13.76 15.13 -13.11
CA ASP A 88 15.01 15.40 -13.84
C ASP A 88 16.18 14.52 -13.39
N VAL A 89 16.27 14.21 -12.09
CA VAL A 89 17.36 13.36 -11.55
C VAL A 89 17.22 11.93 -12.08
N LEU A 90 16.00 11.39 -12.10
CA LEU A 90 15.78 10.05 -12.63
C LEU A 90 15.98 10.02 -14.14
N ASP A 91 15.62 11.10 -14.85
CA ASP A 91 15.88 11.23 -16.28
C ASP A 91 17.38 11.27 -16.61
N GLU A 92 18.15 12.08 -15.90
CA GLU A 92 19.60 12.18 -16.06
C GLU A 92 20.27 10.81 -15.90
N ILE A 93 19.90 10.05 -14.86
CA ILE A 93 20.42 8.69 -14.64
C ILE A 93 20.15 7.79 -15.84
N ARG A 94 18.95 7.86 -16.42
CA ARG A 94 18.61 7.05 -17.61
C ARG A 94 19.47 7.47 -18.81
N ARG A 95 19.68 8.78 -19.00
CA ARG A 95 20.47 9.32 -20.12
C ARG A 95 21.94 8.88 -20.07
N ILE A 96 22.53 8.80 -18.89
CA ILE A 96 23.91 8.30 -18.71
C ILE A 96 24.01 6.76 -18.67
N GLY A 97 22.91 6.04 -18.95
CA GLY A 97 22.88 4.57 -18.99
C GLY A 97 22.77 3.88 -17.63
N GLY A 98 22.50 4.62 -16.55
CA GLY A 98 22.29 4.09 -15.21
C GLY A 98 20.87 3.54 -14.98
N ASN A 99 20.69 2.81 -13.87
CA ASN A 99 19.38 2.32 -13.43
C ASN A 99 18.84 3.17 -12.25
N PRO A 100 17.78 3.98 -12.45
CA PRO A 100 17.21 4.80 -11.37
C PRO A 100 16.67 3.99 -10.19
N ALA A 101 16.37 2.69 -10.36
CA ALA A 101 15.93 1.83 -9.27
C ALA A 101 17.04 1.49 -8.26
N MET A 102 18.32 1.70 -8.62
CA MET A 102 19.46 1.48 -7.72
C MET A 102 19.73 2.70 -6.82
N MET A 103 19.11 3.85 -7.10
CA MET A 103 19.17 5.02 -6.24
C MET A 103 18.23 4.84 -5.05
N ARG A 104 18.71 5.15 -3.83
CA ARG A 104 17.88 5.12 -2.62
C ARG A 104 16.64 6.03 -2.74
N THR A 105 16.85 7.27 -3.16
CA THR A 105 15.81 8.25 -3.47
C THR A 105 16.41 9.45 -4.21
N CYS A 106 15.57 10.23 -4.87
CA CYS A 106 15.99 11.50 -5.47
C CYS A 106 16.37 12.51 -4.37
N PRO A 107 17.59 13.07 -4.34
CA PRO A 107 18.04 13.97 -3.29
C PRO A 107 17.24 15.28 -3.23
N ARG A 108 16.74 15.76 -4.37
CA ARG A 108 15.86 16.94 -4.43
C ARG A 108 14.50 16.67 -3.80
N LEU A 109 13.99 15.45 -3.98
CA LEU A 109 12.76 15.02 -3.31
C LEU A 109 13.00 14.87 -1.81
N SER A 110 14.11 14.28 -1.37
CA SER A 110 14.46 14.21 0.06
C SER A 110 14.45 15.57 0.73
N ALA A 111 15.12 16.57 0.14
CA ALA A 111 15.10 17.93 0.67
C ALA A 111 13.70 18.56 0.68
N SER A 112 12.81 18.15 -0.23
CA SER A 112 11.40 18.60 -0.21
C SER A 112 10.61 17.92 0.90
N ILE A 113 10.86 16.63 1.17
CA ILE A 113 10.27 15.88 2.29
C ILE A 113 10.74 16.46 3.63
N ASP A 114 12.03 16.72 3.78
CA ASP A 114 12.59 17.28 5.03
C ASP A 114 11.97 18.64 5.35
N HIS A 115 11.74 19.46 4.33
CA HIS A 115 10.99 20.71 4.51
C HIS A 115 9.52 20.47 4.83
N GLY A 116 8.86 19.53 4.16
CA GLY A 116 7.48 19.16 4.49
C GLY A 116 7.33 18.72 5.96
N VAL A 117 8.35 18.04 6.51
CA VAL A 117 8.39 17.70 7.93
C VAL A 117 8.61 18.95 8.80
N ALA A 118 9.56 19.81 8.44
CA ALA A 118 9.85 21.03 9.19
C ALA A 118 8.66 22.00 9.27
N GLU A 119 7.87 22.09 8.20
CA GLU A 119 6.65 22.91 8.13
C GLU A 119 5.41 22.22 8.73
N GLY A 120 5.54 20.97 9.18
CA GLY A 120 4.42 20.19 9.73
C GLY A 120 3.41 19.69 8.69
N ILE A 121 3.73 19.74 7.40
CA ILE A 121 2.93 19.18 6.31
C ILE A 121 2.95 17.64 6.38
N ILE A 122 4.12 17.06 6.64
CA ILE A 122 4.29 15.61 6.80
C ILE A 122 4.63 15.35 8.28
N PRO A 123 3.90 14.47 8.98
CA PRO A 123 4.31 14.04 10.32
C PRO A 123 5.73 13.47 10.34
N ALA A 124 6.52 13.79 11.36
CA ALA A 124 7.91 13.32 11.47
C ALA A 124 8.02 11.80 11.67
N GLU A 125 6.95 11.18 12.16
CA GLU A 125 6.79 9.75 12.35
C GLU A 125 5.30 9.38 12.28
N SER A 126 5.02 8.09 12.18
CA SER A 126 3.66 7.58 12.14
C SER A 126 3.07 7.54 13.54
N PRO A 127 1.74 7.64 13.69
CA PRO A 127 1.11 7.43 14.98
C PRO A 127 1.43 6.02 15.51
N GLU A 128 1.49 5.90 16.84
CA GLU A 128 1.71 4.62 17.52
C GLU A 128 0.59 3.61 17.20
N VAL A 129 -0.64 4.11 17.05
CA VAL A 129 -1.82 3.31 16.70
C VAL A 129 -2.21 3.58 15.26
N ASP A 130 -2.54 2.52 14.53
CA ASP A 130 -3.09 2.65 13.19
C ASP A 130 -4.43 3.38 13.21
N PRO A 131 -4.61 4.49 12.48
CA PRO A 131 -5.93 5.12 12.38
C PRO A 131 -6.98 4.18 11.77
N ASP A 132 -6.57 3.19 10.97
CA ASP A 132 -7.47 2.24 10.29
C ASP A 132 -7.63 0.90 11.04
N GLY A 133 -6.87 0.70 12.12
CA GLY A 133 -6.93 -0.48 13.00
C GLY A 133 -6.41 -1.79 12.39
N TYR A 134 -5.47 -1.74 11.45
CA TYR A 134 -4.98 -2.90 10.68
C TYR A 134 -3.54 -3.36 11.00
N TRP A 135 -2.80 -2.63 11.85
CA TRP A 135 -1.54 -3.11 12.46
C TRP A 135 -1.83 -4.08 13.60
#